data_AF-A0A9D0ZNQ2-F1
#
_entry.id   AF-A0A9D0ZNQ2-F1
#
_cell.length_a   1.000
_cell.length_b   1.000
_cell.length_c   1.000
_cell.angle_alpha   90.00
_cell.angle_beta   90.00
_cell.angle_gamma   90.00
#
_symmetry.space_group_name_H-M   'P 1'
#
loop_
_entity.id
_entity.type
_entity.pdbx_description
1 polymer ?
#
loop_
_entity_poly.entity_id
_entity_poly.type
_entity_poly.pdbx_seq_one_letter_code
_entity_poly.pdbx_strand_id
1 'polypeptide(L)'
;MITFEDIKNNEEINAYIRAADKVMDAIGYTEHSFAHVTRAAVQAADILETLGYSERTRELAKIAGYMHDIGNAVNRHEHALTGAVMAFRILDNLGMPAEEIAKVVSAIGNHDEGTGAPVNEIAAALILADKGDVRRSRVRPRAVNAGDIHDRVNYAVESSSLVIGPRRDSVTLQLTIDTGICAVMDYFEIFLTRMLLCRRAAEFLGLKFKLLINDITLL
;
A
#
# COMPACT_ATOMS: atom_id res chain seq x y z
N MET A 1 8.01 17.54 17.09
CA MET A 1 7.81 17.05 15.71
C MET A 1 7.13 15.70 15.85
N ILE A 2 6.01 15.49 15.15
CA ILE A 2 5.25 14.24 15.24
C ILE A 2 5.97 13.14 14.47
N THR A 3 6.13 11.99 15.13
CA THR A 3 6.84 10.80 14.64
C THR A 3 5.85 9.69 14.27
N PHE A 4 6.33 8.71 13.52
CA PHE A 4 5.62 7.46 13.25
C PHE A 4 5.28 6.72 14.54
N GLU A 5 6.16 6.76 15.54
CA GLU A 5 5.90 6.09 16.82
C GLU A 5 4.75 6.77 17.59
N ASP A 6 4.62 8.09 17.51
CA ASP A 6 3.47 8.82 18.05
C ASP A 6 2.16 8.37 17.37
N ILE A 7 2.20 8.19 16.04
CA ILE A 7 1.04 7.77 15.23
C ILE A 7 0.66 6.31 15.49
N LYS A 8 1.65 5.41 15.60
CA LYS A 8 1.47 3.99 15.87
C LYS A 8 0.91 3.71 17.26
N ASN A 9 1.26 4.54 18.24
CA ASN A 9 0.77 4.42 19.62
C ASN A 9 -0.50 5.24 19.88
N ASN A 10 -1.05 5.91 18.86
CA ASN A 10 -2.27 6.70 19.00
C ASN A 10 -3.51 5.80 18.98
N GLU A 11 -4.24 5.75 20.11
CA GLU A 11 -5.45 4.91 20.24
C GLU A 11 -6.61 5.32 19.32
N GLU A 12 -6.74 6.59 18.96
CA GLU A 12 -7.76 7.06 18.00
C GLU A 12 -7.49 6.48 16.61
N ILE A 13 -6.25 6.56 16.13
CA ILE A 13 -5.82 6.00 14.85
C ILE A 13 -5.99 4.47 14.85
N ASN A 14 -5.57 3.82 15.94
CA ASN A 14 -5.68 2.37 16.09
C ASN A 14 -7.12 1.88 16.14
N ALA A 15 -8.05 2.67 16.69
CA ALA A 15 -9.48 2.37 16.63
C ALA A 15 -10.01 2.37 15.19
N TYR A 16 -9.60 3.34 14.37
CA TYR A 16 -9.99 3.41 12.96
C TYR A 16 -9.39 2.28 12.12
N ILE A 17 -8.14 1.88 12.35
CA ILE A 17 -7.54 0.73 11.67
C ILE A 17 -8.32 -0.56 12.01
N ARG A 18 -8.67 -0.77 13.29
CA ARG A 18 -9.50 -1.92 13.70
C ARG A 18 -10.89 -1.88 13.05
N ALA A 19 -11.49 -0.71 12.92
CA ALA A 19 -12.80 -0.55 12.28
C ALA A 19 -12.71 -0.81 10.77
N ALA A 20 -11.72 -0.25 10.09
CA ALA A 20 -11.43 -0.48 8.67
C ALA A 20 -11.32 -1.98 8.36
N ASP A 21 -10.51 -2.71 9.13
CA ASP A 21 -10.34 -4.16 8.94
C ASP A 21 -11.66 -4.92 9.10
N LYS A 22 -12.47 -4.57 10.11
CA LYS A 22 -13.79 -5.18 10.34
C LYS A 22 -14.78 -4.88 9.21
N VAL A 23 -14.79 -3.66 8.69
CA VAL A 23 -15.65 -3.30 7.56
C VAL A 23 -15.24 -4.11 6.33
N MET A 24 -13.94 -4.21 6.03
CA MET A 24 -13.44 -5.00 4.90
C MET A 24 -13.79 -6.49 5.04
N ASP A 25 -13.65 -7.07 6.24
CA ASP A 25 -14.08 -8.46 6.51
C ASP A 25 -15.58 -8.66 6.22
N ALA A 26 -16.42 -7.73 6.69
CA ALA A 26 -17.87 -7.82 6.53
C ALA A 26 -18.33 -7.79 5.06
N ILE A 27 -17.56 -7.16 4.17
CA ILE A 27 -17.85 -7.08 2.73
C ILE A 27 -17.01 -8.03 1.87
N GLY A 28 -16.25 -8.95 2.50
CA GLY A 28 -15.53 -10.02 1.80
C GLY A 28 -14.16 -9.63 1.22
N TYR A 29 -13.54 -8.55 1.67
CA TYR A 29 -12.20 -8.14 1.24
C TYR A 29 -11.10 -8.77 2.11
N THR A 30 -9.88 -8.82 1.55
CA THR A 30 -8.65 -9.22 2.24
C THR A 30 -8.39 -8.39 3.50
N GLU A 31 -7.46 -8.84 4.35
CA GLU A 31 -7.05 -8.07 5.54
C GLU A 31 -6.56 -6.66 5.19
N HIS A 32 -6.98 -5.69 6.00
CA HIS A 32 -6.50 -4.31 6.07
C HIS A 32 -6.12 -4.00 7.52
N SER A 33 -5.45 -4.97 8.16
CA SER A 33 -5.12 -5.01 9.58
C SER A 33 -3.83 -4.24 9.89
N PHE A 34 -3.44 -4.20 11.17
CA PHE A 34 -2.14 -3.67 11.61
C PHE A 34 -0.96 -4.29 10.86
N ALA A 35 -1.04 -5.57 10.47
CA ALA A 35 0.03 -6.24 9.75
C ALA A 35 0.22 -5.68 8.33
N HIS A 36 -0.87 -5.24 7.68
CA HIS A 36 -0.81 -4.63 6.36
C HIS A 36 -0.28 -3.19 6.45
N VAL A 37 -0.93 -2.32 7.22
CA VAL A 37 -0.56 -0.89 7.30
C VAL A 37 0.85 -0.68 7.88
N THR A 38 1.30 -1.54 8.80
CA THR A 38 2.69 -1.50 9.32
C THR A 38 3.69 -1.89 8.24
N ARG A 39 3.40 -2.91 7.43
CA ARG A 39 4.30 -3.32 6.35
C ARG A 39 4.35 -2.24 5.26
N ALA A 40 3.21 -1.67 4.88
CA ALA A 40 3.17 -0.57 3.91
C ALA A 40 4.00 0.63 4.39
N ALA A 41 3.85 1.02 5.66
CA ALA A 41 4.63 2.10 6.29
C ALA A 41 6.15 1.83 6.24
N VAL A 42 6.58 0.64 6.66
CA VAL A 42 8.01 0.26 6.67
C VAL A 42 8.57 0.18 5.25
N GLN A 43 7.88 -0.51 4.35
CA GLN A 43 8.32 -0.68 2.97
C GLN A 43 8.42 0.66 2.22
N ALA A 44 7.49 1.59 2.44
CA ALA A 44 7.55 2.93 1.86
C ALA A 44 8.78 3.70 2.35
N ALA A 45 9.11 3.60 3.63
CA ALA A 45 10.32 4.22 4.19
C ALA A 45 11.60 3.56 3.67
N ASP A 46 11.64 2.24 3.53
CA ASP A 46 12.79 1.48 3.02
C ASP A 46 13.08 1.81 1.55
N ILE A 47 12.03 2.00 0.73
CA ILE A 47 12.16 2.48 -0.65
C ILE A 47 12.87 3.84 -0.66
N LEU A 48 12.38 4.78 0.14
CA LEU A 48 12.92 6.14 0.20
C LEU A 48 14.33 6.19 0.81
N GLU A 49 14.62 5.34 1.80
CA GLU A 49 15.98 5.15 2.34
C GLU A 49 16.94 4.65 1.28
N THR A 50 16.54 3.62 0.54
CA THR A 50 17.36 3.05 -0.54
C THR A 50 17.66 4.09 -1.62
N LEU A 51 16.74 5.03 -1.86
CA LEU A 51 16.92 6.11 -2.82
C LEU A 51 17.63 7.35 -2.24
N GLY A 52 17.95 7.37 -0.95
CA GLY A 52 18.72 8.44 -0.30
C GLY A 52 17.91 9.66 0.12
N TYR A 53 16.59 9.53 0.29
CA TYR A 53 15.74 10.61 0.81
C TYR A 53 16.00 10.86 2.30
N SER A 54 15.63 12.07 2.75
CA SER A 54 15.85 12.52 4.12
C SER A 54 15.13 11.63 5.15
N GLU A 55 15.66 11.59 6.38
CA GLU A 55 14.99 10.94 7.52
C GLU A 55 13.57 11.47 7.71
N ARG A 56 13.35 12.78 7.57
CA ARG A 56 12.01 13.35 7.73
C ARG A 56 11.04 12.88 6.66
N THR A 57 11.47 12.82 5.39
CA THR A 57 10.63 12.30 4.29
C THR A 57 10.23 10.84 4.55
N ARG A 58 11.18 10.02 5.00
CA ARG A 58 10.92 8.61 5.38
C ARG A 58 9.92 8.51 6.52
N GLU A 59 10.04 9.38 7.53
CA GLU A 59 9.13 9.43 8.66
C GLU A 59 7.70 9.78 8.22
N LEU A 60 7.54 10.78 7.35
CA LEU A 60 6.24 11.13 6.77
C LEU A 60 5.65 10.00 5.92
N ALA A 61 6.49 9.23 5.23
CA ALA A 61 6.04 8.04 4.50
C ALA A 61 5.54 6.93 5.41
N LYS A 62 6.17 6.71 6.57
CA LYS A 62 5.64 5.78 7.58
C LYS A 62 4.30 6.23 8.11
N ILE A 63 4.15 7.53 8.41
CA ILE A 63 2.89 8.10 8.88
C ILE A 63 1.79 7.91 7.83
N ALA A 64 2.06 8.28 6.56
CA ALA A 64 1.13 8.08 5.46
C ALA A 64 0.75 6.59 5.29
N GLY A 65 1.74 5.70 5.25
CA GLY A 65 1.50 4.26 5.11
C GLY A 65 0.75 3.62 6.28
N TYR A 66 0.92 4.10 7.50
CA TYR A 66 0.17 3.57 8.64
C TYR A 66 -1.30 4.01 8.63
N MET A 67 -1.57 5.20 8.09
CA MET A 67 -2.89 5.81 8.09
C MET A 67 -3.67 5.64 6.77
N HIS A 68 -3.03 5.16 5.70
CA HIS A 68 -3.60 5.25 4.33
C HIS A 68 -5.00 4.65 4.17
N ASP A 69 -5.27 3.56 4.91
CA ASP A 69 -6.50 2.79 4.82
C ASP A 69 -7.58 3.13 5.86
N ILE A 70 -7.36 4.13 6.74
CA ILE A 70 -8.34 4.44 7.80
C ILE A 70 -9.71 4.86 7.25
N GLY A 71 -9.76 5.35 6.01
CA GLY A 71 -11.01 5.69 5.32
C GLY A 71 -11.92 4.48 5.06
N ASN A 72 -11.36 3.25 5.05
CA ASN A 72 -12.16 2.02 4.93
C ASN A 72 -13.08 1.80 6.14
N ALA A 73 -12.84 2.49 7.28
CA ALA A 73 -13.77 2.51 8.40
C ALA A 73 -15.12 3.18 8.04
N VAL A 74 -15.13 4.00 6.98
CA VAL A 74 -16.33 4.65 6.44
C VAL A 74 -16.89 3.85 5.26
N ASN A 75 -16.07 3.61 4.23
CA ASN A 75 -16.45 2.83 3.04
C ASN A 75 -15.19 2.43 2.25
N ARG A 76 -15.24 1.31 1.50
CA ARG A 76 -14.19 0.95 0.54
C ARG A 76 -14.12 1.91 -0.65
N HIS A 77 -15.29 2.37 -1.11
CA HIS A 77 -15.40 3.34 -2.19
C HIS A 77 -14.87 4.69 -1.72
N GLU A 78 -13.94 5.27 -2.47
CA GLU A 78 -13.27 6.55 -2.13
C GLU A 78 -12.58 6.57 -0.75
N HIS A 79 -12.14 5.41 -0.23
CA HIS A 79 -11.45 5.34 1.07
C HIS A 79 -10.18 6.18 1.13
N ALA A 80 -9.49 6.37 -0.01
CA ALA A 80 -8.33 7.26 -0.09
C ALA A 80 -8.70 8.71 0.24
N LEU A 81 -9.82 9.21 -0.28
CA LEU A 81 -10.28 10.59 -0.03
C LEU A 81 -10.81 10.75 1.39
N THR A 82 -11.63 9.82 1.87
CA THR A 82 -12.16 9.88 3.24
C THR A 82 -11.03 9.71 4.27
N GLY A 83 -10.09 8.81 4.01
CA GLY A 83 -8.89 8.58 4.81
C GLY A 83 -7.99 9.82 4.86
N ALA A 84 -7.80 10.52 3.74
CA ALA A 84 -7.04 11.76 3.71
C ALA A 84 -7.67 12.87 4.58
N VAL A 85 -9.00 13.00 4.55
CA VAL A 85 -9.74 13.97 5.39
C VAL A 85 -9.67 13.60 6.87
N MET A 86 -9.80 12.31 7.21
CA MET A 86 -9.63 11.82 8.58
C MET A 86 -8.21 12.07 9.09
N ALA A 87 -7.19 11.74 8.28
CA ALA A 87 -5.79 11.98 8.61
C ALA A 87 -5.50 13.48 8.80
N PHE A 88 -6.03 14.34 7.92
CA PHE A 88 -5.93 15.79 8.09
C PHE A 88 -6.40 16.23 9.48
N ARG A 89 -7.61 15.81 9.90
CA ARG A 89 -8.17 16.20 11.18
C ARG A 89 -7.33 15.71 12.37
N ILE A 90 -6.88 14.46 12.32
CA ILE A 90 -6.10 13.86 13.42
C ILE A 90 -4.74 14.54 13.52
N LEU A 91 -4.02 14.69 12.40
CA LEU A 91 -2.68 15.28 12.38
C LEU A 91 -2.68 16.77 12.75
N ASP A 92 -3.70 17.52 12.33
CA ASP A 92 -3.92 18.91 12.72
C ASP A 92 -4.13 19.05 14.24
N ASN A 93 -4.98 18.18 14.84
CA ASN A 93 -5.18 18.15 16.28
C ASN A 93 -3.92 17.77 17.08
N LEU A 94 -3.03 16.97 16.48
CA LEU A 94 -1.72 16.63 17.07
C LEU A 94 -0.68 17.76 16.92
N GLY A 95 -1.03 18.86 16.23
CA GLY A 95 -0.13 20.00 16.03
C GLY A 95 0.97 19.74 15.00
N MET A 96 0.76 18.81 14.06
CA MET A 96 1.68 18.63 12.93
C MET A 96 1.66 19.89 12.03
N PRO A 97 2.81 20.39 11.56
CA PRO A 97 2.85 21.53 10.64
C PRO A 97 2.05 21.27 9.35
N ALA A 98 1.30 22.28 8.90
CA ALA A 98 0.44 22.17 7.71
C ALA A 98 1.18 21.70 6.44
N GLU A 99 2.46 22.05 6.27
CA GLU A 99 3.29 21.60 5.14
C GLU A 99 3.50 20.07 5.16
N GLU A 100 3.69 19.49 6.34
CA GLU A 100 3.86 18.05 6.50
C GLU A 100 2.53 17.30 6.38
N ILE A 101 1.45 17.87 6.95
CA ILE A 101 0.10 17.35 6.77
C ILE A 101 -0.23 17.30 5.27
N ALA A 102 0.05 18.36 4.52
CA ALA A 102 -0.21 18.41 3.07
C ALA A 102 0.50 17.27 2.31
N LYS A 103 1.73 16.93 2.68
CA LYS A 103 2.48 15.80 2.10
C LYS A 103 1.86 14.45 2.44
N VAL A 104 1.46 14.24 3.70
CA VAL A 104 0.84 12.99 4.16
C VAL A 104 -0.53 12.79 3.53
N VAL A 105 -1.42 13.79 3.59
CA VAL A 105 -2.80 13.63 3.10
C VAL A 105 -2.87 13.58 1.58
N SER A 106 -1.93 14.23 0.86
CA SER A 106 -1.83 14.07 -0.59
C SER A 106 -1.34 12.67 -0.97
N ALA A 107 -0.42 12.07 -0.20
CA ALA A 107 -0.04 10.67 -0.41
C ALA A 107 -1.21 9.71 -0.16
N ILE A 108 -1.94 9.89 0.96
CA ILE A 108 -3.12 9.08 1.28
C ILE A 108 -4.22 9.27 0.21
N GLY A 109 -4.51 10.50 -0.20
CA GLY A 109 -5.57 10.77 -1.16
C GLY A 109 -5.31 10.23 -2.57
N ASN A 110 -4.06 9.89 -2.91
CA ASN A 110 -3.65 9.49 -4.26
C ASN A 110 -3.10 8.06 -4.36
N HIS A 111 -3.26 7.21 -3.33
CA HIS A 111 -2.68 5.87 -3.34
C HIS A 111 -3.54 4.79 -4.03
N ASP A 112 -4.85 5.02 -4.20
CA ASP A 112 -5.79 4.03 -4.75
C ASP A 112 -5.89 4.09 -6.29
N GLU A 113 -6.17 2.96 -6.94
CA GLU A 113 -6.03 2.82 -8.40
C GLU A 113 -7.07 3.58 -9.22
N GLY A 114 -8.23 3.90 -8.64
CA GLY A 114 -9.31 4.57 -9.36
C GLY A 114 -8.99 6.03 -9.72
N THR A 115 -8.34 6.75 -8.80
CA THR A 115 -8.10 8.19 -8.89
C THR A 115 -6.66 8.60 -8.57
N GLY A 116 -5.80 7.63 -8.23
CA GLY A 116 -4.46 7.87 -7.71
C GLY A 116 -3.41 8.28 -8.73
N ALA A 117 -2.41 9.02 -8.24
CA ALA A 117 -1.24 9.47 -8.96
C ALA A 117 -0.04 9.69 -8.01
N PRO A 118 1.19 9.40 -8.44
CA PRO A 118 2.39 9.69 -7.64
C PRO A 118 2.70 11.19 -7.66
N VAL A 119 1.99 11.97 -6.85
CA VAL A 119 2.08 13.44 -6.83
C VAL A 119 3.30 13.98 -6.07
N ASN A 120 3.92 13.14 -5.24
CA ASN A 120 5.16 13.41 -4.54
C ASN A 120 5.88 12.09 -4.21
N GLU A 121 7.09 12.17 -3.66
CA GLU A 121 7.94 11.02 -3.33
C GLU A 121 7.30 10.10 -2.28
N ILE A 122 6.54 10.66 -1.33
CA ILE A 122 5.83 9.88 -0.30
C ILE A 122 4.68 9.10 -0.92
N ALA A 123 3.90 9.73 -1.80
CA ALA A 123 2.81 9.11 -2.55
C ALA A 123 3.34 7.98 -3.43
N ALA A 124 4.43 8.21 -4.16
CA ALA A 124 5.05 7.22 -5.02
C ALA A 124 5.55 5.99 -4.22
N ALA A 125 6.23 6.22 -3.10
CA ALA A 125 6.69 5.14 -2.23
C ALA A 125 5.52 4.37 -1.59
N LEU A 126 4.47 5.08 -1.15
CA LEU A 126 3.27 4.48 -0.58
C LEU A 126 2.54 3.60 -1.61
N ILE A 127 2.35 4.07 -2.84
CA ILE A 127 1.74 3.30 -3.92
C ILE A 127 2.49 1.99 -4.13
N LEU A 128 3.83 2.05 -4.26
CA LEU A 128 4.63 0.85 -4.46
C LEU A 128 4.53 -0.11 -3.27
N ALA A 129 4.55 0.42 -2.04
CA ALA A 129 4.47 -0.36 -0.83
C ALA A 129 3.11 -1.04 -0.62
N ASP A 130 2.00 -0.33 -0.82
CA ASP A 130 0.64 -0.87 -0.69
C ASP A 130 0.36 -1.88 -1.81
N LYS A 131 0.47 -1.43 -3.07
CA LYS A 131 0.10 -2.26 -4.22
C LYS A 131 1.04 -3.44 -4.44
N GLY A 132 2.25 -3.37 -3.88
CA GLY A 132 3.21 -4.48 -3.81
C GLY A 132 2.92 -5.51 -2.72
N ASP A 133 2.08 -5.22 -1.72
CA ASP A 133 1.74 -6.17 -0.62
C ASP A 133 0.66 -7.17 -1.05
N VAL A 134 1.02 -7.99 -2.05
CA VAL A 134 0.25 -9.12 -2.56
C VAL A 134 0.74 -10.38 -1.86
N ARG A 135 -0.06 -11.02 -0.99
CA ARG A 135 0.38 -12.22 -0.25
C ARG A 135 -0.80 -13.09 0.18
N ARG A 136 -0.59 -14.41 0.18
CA ARG A 136 -1.57 -15.40 0.68
C ARG A 136 -2.08 -15.09 2.08
N SER A 137 -1.24 -14.58 2.97
CA SER A 137 -1.62 -14.32 4.37
C SER A 137 -2.64 -13.18 4.55
N ARG A 138 -2.90 -12.37 3.51
CA ARG A 138 -3.97 -11.37 3.54
C ARG A 138 -5.35 -11.97 3.25
N VAL A 139 -5.40 -13.17 2.67
CA VAL A 139 -6.67 -13.82 2.32
C VAL A 139 -7.30 -14.38 3.58
N ARG A 140 -8.53 -13.97 3.87
CA ARG A 140 -9.25 -14.45 5.05
C ARG A 140 -9.73 -15.89 4.84
N PRO A 141 -9.78 -16.73 5.88
CA PRO A 141 -10.20 -18.13 5.73
C PRO A 141 -11.60 -18.32 5.11
N ARG A 142 -12.52 -17.39 5.37
CA ARG A 142 -13.87 -17.41 4.80
C ARG A 142 -13.91 -17.06 3.30
N ALA A 143 -12.94 -16.29 2.83
CA ALA A 143 -12.87 -15.76 1.47
C ALA A 143 -12.36 -16.81 0.46
N VAL A 144 -11.52 -17.76 0.91
CA VAL A 144 -11.01 -18.88 0.07
C VAL A 144 -12.14 -19.70 -0.57
N ASN A 145 -13.30 -19.77 0.08
CA ASN A 145 -14.46 -20.56 -0.37
C ASN A 145 -15.53 -19.73 -1.11
N ALA A 146 -15.36 -18.41 -1.23
CA ALA A 146 -16.37 -17.51 -1.79
C ALA A 146 -16.27 -17.36 -3.33
N GLY A 147 -15.19 -17.85 -3.95
CA GLY A 147 -15.01 -17.82 -5.39
C GLY A 147 -14.61 -16.45 -5.97
N ASP A 148 -14.25 -15.47 -5.13
CA ASP A 148 -13.72 -14.19 -5.60
C ASP A 148 -12.34 -14.41 -6.26
N ILE A 149 -12.19 -13.86 -7.46
CA ILE A 149 -10.99 -14.02 -8.27
C ILE A 149 -9.78 -13.28 -7.65
N HIS A 150 -9.99 -12.16 -6.96
CA HIS A 150 -8.94 -11.42 -6.25
C HIS A 150 -8.39 -12.24 -5.08
N ASP A 151 -9.28 -12.86 -4.31
CA ASP A 151 -8.86 -13.72 -3.18
C ASP A 151 -8.18 -14.98 -3.67
N ARG A 152 -8.66 -15.58 -4.77
CA ARG A 152 -8.00 -16.73 -5.40
C ARG A 152 -6.59 -16.39 -5.87
N VAL A 153 -6.42 -15.25 -6.55
CA VAL A 153 -5.10 -14.79 -7.00
C VAL A 153 -4.18 -14.50 -5.82
N ASN A 154 -4.65 -13.75 -4.82
CA ASN A 154 -3.84 -13.49 -3.61
C ASN A 154 -3.47 -14.80 -2.89
N TYR A 155 -4.39 -15.77 -2.83
CA TYR A 155 -4.15 -17.07 -2.20
C TYR A 155 -3.12 -17.90 -2.98
N ALA A 156 -3.09 -17.78 -4.30
CA ALA A 156 -2.10 -18.44 -5.14
C ALA A 156 -0.67 -17.88 -4.96
N VAL A 157 -0.51 -16.67 -4.41
CA VAL A 157 0.82 -16.04 -4.20
C VAL A 157 1.51 -16.63 -2.98
N GLU A 158 2.45 -17.54 -3.22
CA GLU A 158 3.26 -18.21 -2.19
C GLU A 158 4.33 -17.31 -1.59
N SER A 159 4.93 -16.46 -2.43
CA SER A 159 5.95 -15.50 -2.01
C SER A 159 5.77 -14.19 -2.76
N SER A 160 6.08 -13.08 -2.08
CA SER A 160 6.05 -11.73 -2.65
C SER A 160 7.13 -10.87 -2.03
N SER A 161 7.85 -10.14 -2.86
CA SER A 161 8.83 -9.15 -2.43
C SER A 161 8.93 -8.00 -3.42
N LEU A 162 9.25 -6.81 -2.91
CA LEU A 162 9.48 -5.62 -3.71
C LEU A 162 10.93 -5.17 -3.51
N VAL A 163 11.74 -5.29 -4.57
CA VAL A 163 13.20 -5.15 -4.49
C VAL A 163 13.69 -4.05 -5.41
N ILE A 164 14.43 -3.08 -4.86
CA ILE A 164 15.17 -2.10 -5.66
C ILE A 164 16.50 -2.73 -6.07
N GLY A 165 16.80 -2.68 -7.37
CA GLY A 165 18.04 -3.23 -7.92
C GLY A 165 19.28 -2.51 -7.37
N PRO A 166 20.46 -3.16 -7.33
CA PRO A 166 21.68 -2.58 -6.76
C PRO A 166 22.13 -1.29 -7.45
N ARG A 167 21.80 -1.13 -8.74
CA ARG A 167 22.07 0.09 -9.52
C ARG A 167 21.07 1.22 -9.28
N ARG A 168 20.01 0.97 -8.48
CA ARG A 168 18.91 1.91 -8.20
C ARG A 168 18.27 2.47 -9.48
N ASP A 169 18.17 1.65 -10.51
CA ASP A 169 17.57 1.97 -11.81
C ASP A 169 16.22 1.27 -12.03
N SER A 170 15.87 0.34 -11.15
CA SER A 170 14.61 -0.40 -11.23
C SER A 170 14.13 -0.86 -9.85
N VAL A 171 12.82 -1.00 -9.72
CA VAL A 171 12.12 -1.69 -8.64
C VAL A 171 11.37 -2.88 -9.25
N THR A 172 11.54 -4.06 -8.66
CA THR A 172 10.96 -5.32 -9.15
C THR A 172 10.00 -5.87 -8.12
N LEU A 173 8.73 -6.05 -8.49
CA LEU A 173 7.79 -6.88 -7.75
C LEU A 173 8.01 -8.34 -8.18
N GLN A 174 8.48 -9.17 -7.25
CA GLN A 174 8.76 -10.59 -7.46
C GLN A 174 7.67 -11.42 -6.79
N LEU A 175 6.99 -12.27 -7.56
CA LEU A 175 5.92 -13.14 -7.09
C LEU A 175 6.22 -14.60 -7.45
N THR A 176 5.97 -15.48 -6.50
CA THR A 176 5.82 -16.93 -6.78
C THR A 176 4.34 -17.26 -6.71
N ILE A 177 3.78 -17.75 -7.80
CA ILE A 177 2.36 -18.09 -7.93
C ILE A 177 2.20 -19.59 -8.14
N ASP A 178 1.37 -20.22 -7.31
CA ASP A 178 0.93 -21.60 -7.50
C ASP A 178 -0.04 -21.69 -8.70
N THR A 179 0.51 -22.10 -9.84
CA THR A 179 -0.24 -22.27 -11.09
C THR A 179 -1.26 -23.41 -11.08
N GLY A 180 -1.24 -24.27 -10.06
CA GLY A 180 -2.30 -25.26 -9.81
C GLY A 180 -3.58 -24.63 -9.26
N ILE A 181 -3.48 -23.46 -8.61
CA ILE A 181 -4.61 -22.71 -8.06
C ILE A 181 -5.10 -21.66 -9.07
N CYS A 182 -4.19 -20.94 -9.72
CA CYS A 182 -4.52 -19.81 -10.57
C CYS A 182 -3.51 -19.58 -11.69
N ALA A 183 -3.98 -19.32 -12.91
CA ALA A 183 -3.10 -19.01 -14.03
C ALA A 183 -2.44 -17.64 -13.85
N VAL A 184 -1.22 -17.47 -14.36
CA VAL A 184 -0.52 -16.16 -14.32
C VAL A 184 -1.34 -15.08 -15.03
N MET A 185 -2.10 -15.42 -16.08
CA MET A 185 -2.96 -14.46 -16.78
C MET A 185 -4.10 -13.90 -15.92
N ASP A 186 -4.66 -14.69 -15.01
CA ASP A 186 -5.69 -14.21 -14.06
C ASP A 186 -5.13 -13.10 -13.16
N TYR A 187 -3.85 -13.22 -12.75
CA TYR A 187 -3.17 -12.16 -12.01
C TYR A 187 -3.15 -10.86 -12.83
N PHE A 188 -2.80 -10.93 -14.11
CA PHE A 188 -2.79 -9.74 -14.97
C PHE A 188 -4.18 -9.14 -15.13
N GLU A 189 -5.20 -9.95 -15.38
CA GLU A 189 -6.56 -9.45 -15.61
C GLU A 189 -7.07 -8.60 -14.45
N ILE A 190 -6.74 -9.00 -13.22
CA ILE A 190 -7.21 -8.35 -11.99
C ILE A 190 -6.30 -7.21 -11.54
N PHE A 191 -4.98 -7.40 -11.63
CA PHE A 191 -4.00 -6.48 -11.05
C PHE A 191 -3.42 -5.49 -12.05
N LEU A 192 -3.81 -5.52 -13.33
CA LEU A 192 -3.24 -4.63 -14.36
C LEU A 192 -3.30 -3.16 -13.98
N THR A 193 -4.44 -2.67 -13.49
CA THR A 193 -4.60 -1.26 -13.08
C THR A 193 -3.65 -0.92 -11.93
N ARG A 194 -3.49 -1.83 -10.96
CA ARG A 194 -2.52 -1.70 -9.86
C ARG A 194 -1.09 -1.62 -10.37
N MET A 195 -0.72 -2.51 -11.30
CA MET A 195 0.62 -2.57 -11.89
C MET A 195 0.95 -1.32 -12.72
N LEU A 196 -0.05 -0.76 -13.42
CA LEU A 196 0.10 0.51 -14.14
C LEU A 196 0.35 1.67 -13.17
N LEU A 197 -0.32 1.69 -12.02
CA LEU A 197 -0.08 2.70 -11.00
C LEU A 197 1.31 2.53 -10.36
N CYS A 198 1.73 1.31 -10.05
CA CYS A 198 3.11 1.00 -9.61
C CYS A 198 4.15 1.47 -10.63
N ARG A 199 3.91 1.26 -11.92
CA ARG A 199 4.80 1.74 -12.99
C ARG A 199 4.97 3.24 -12.96
N ARG A 200 3.87 4.00 -12.86
CA ARG A 200 3.92 5.47 -12.76
C ARG A 200 4.66 5.92 -11.50
N ALA A 201 4.43 5.25 -10.37
CA ALA A 201 5.11 5.57 -9.11
C ALA A 201 6.62 5.29 -9.17
N ALA A 202 7.03 4.17 -9.77
CA ALA A 202 8.44 3.90 -10.03
C ALA A 202 9.05 4.97 -10.95
N GLU A 203 8.38 5.33 -12.05
CA GLU A 203 8.84 6.35 -12.99
C GLU A 203 9.03 7.72 -12.29
N PHE A 204 8.11 8.10 -11.40
CA PHE A 204 8.24 9.31 -10.58
C PHE A 204 9.51 9.31 -9.72
N LEU A 205 9.85 8.16 -9.13
CA LEU A 205 11.06 7.98 -8.33
C LEU A 205 12.34 7.79 -9.17
N GLY A 206 12.25 7.91 -10.50
CA GLY A 206 13.38 7.71 -11.42
C GLY A 206 13.75 6.23 -11.63
N LEU A 207 12.83 5.31 -11.34
CA LEU A 207 13.02 3.86 -11.44
C LEU A 207 12.19 3.28 -12.59
N LYS A 208 12.67 2.17 -13.16
CA LYS A 208 11.85 1.28 -13.99
C LYS A 208 11.09 0.29 -13.10
N PHE A 209 9.78 0.17 -13.28
CA PHE A 209 9.02 -0.90 -12.64
C PHE A 209 9.17 -2.20 -13.44
N LYS A 210 9.37 -3.31 -12.73
CA LYS A 210 9.40 -4.66 -13.30
C LYS A 210 8.49 -5.58 -12.52
N LEU A 211 7.87 -6.52 -13.23
CA LEU A 211 7.08 -7.59 -12.65
C LEU A 211 7.71 -8.94 -13.03
N LEU A 212 8.13 -9.69 -12.02
CA LEU A 212 8.71 -11.02 -12.14
C LEU A 212 7.75 -12.03 -11.51
N ILE A 213 7.21 -12.95 -12.30
CA ILE A 213 6.31 -14.01 -11.82
C ILE A 213 6.87 -15.35 -12.27
N ASN A 214 7.17 -16.25 -11.31
CA ASN A 214 7.72 -17.59 -11.59
C ASN A 214 8.89 -17.55 -12.59
N ASP A 215 9.87 -16.67 -12.32
CA ASP A 215 11.06 -16.44 -13.15
C ASP A 215 10.82 -15.82 -14.55
N ILE A 216 9.57 -15.45 -14.88
CA ILE A 216 9.22 -14.77 -16.12
C ILE A 216 9.07 -13.26 -15.84
N THR A 217 9.87 -12.45 -16.55
CA THR A 217 9.77 -10.98 -16.50
C THR A 217 8.78 -10.50 -17.55
N LEU A 218 7.78 -9.70 -17.15
CA LEU A 218 6.65 -9.34 -18.01
C LEU A 218 6.54 -7.83 -18.32
N LEU A 219 7.23 -6.99 -17.54
CA LEU A 219 7.35 -5.54 -17.71
C LEU A 219 8.76 -5.10 -17.30
#